data_AF-A0A1Q7AIQ5-F1
#
_entry.id   AF-A0A1Q7AIQ5-F1
#
_cell.length_a   1.000
_cell.length_b   1.000
_cell.length_c   1.000
_cell.angle_alpha   90.00
_cell.angle_beta   90.00
_cell.angle_gamma   90.00
#
_symmetry.space_group_name_H-M   'P 1'
#
loop_
_entity.id
_entity.type
_entity.pdbx_description
1 polymer ?
#
loop_
_entity_poly.entity_id
_entity_poly.type
_entity_poly.pdbx_seq_one_letter_code
_entity_poly.pdbx_strand_id
1 'polypeptide(L)'
;MRRRGLLTGATIAAAVVVFAAAFALTPPRGPRSMRQFDPNRLADLEVRMWQAYYSKEKVRLFALLVTMLHEQYHYSWATAAREAFHLARAAATFGDLRGNYEIVLPDLEAAYATARAWLNAGFDPRSVARAELSWWVARRIPGQNSPERVGSLMAEEYALLYETSRARVATAALLRAQAGAMRDAKAAHPDWDAIGRLLQQSYRDLLLSLSFENAN
;
A
#
# COMPACT_ATOMS: atom_id res chain seq x y z
N MET A 1 30.24 -28.90 -34.79
CA MET A 1 29.92 -27.47 -34.59
C MET A 1 28.64 -27.21 -33.77
N ARG A 2 27.60 -28.06 -33.76
CA ARG A 2 26.34 -27.85 -32.99
C ARG A 2 26.47 -27.77 -31.45
N ARG A 3 27.41 -28.51 -30.83
CA ARG A 3 27.57 -28.52 -29.36
C ARG A 3 28.07 -27.19 -28.77
N ARG A 4 28.88 -26.43 -29.50
CA ARG A 4 29.39 -25.14 -29.03
C ARG A 4 28.27 -24.10 -28.92
N GLY A 5 27.39 -23.97 -29.92
CA GLY A 5 26.26 -23.04 -29.89
C GLY A 5 25.19 -23.35 -28.83
N LEU A 6 24.96 -24.64 -28.51
CA LEU A 6 24.08 -25.06 -27.42
C LEU A 6 24.65 -24.73 -26.04
N LEU A 7 25.97 -24.87 -25.84
CA LEU A 7 26.64 -24.51 -24.59
C LEU A 7 26.66 -22.99 -24.37
N THR A 8 26.89 -22.19 -25.42
CA THR A 8 26.81 -20.72 -25.31
C THR A 8 25.38 -20.24 -25.03
N GLY A 9 24.38 -20.83 -25.70
CA GLY A 9 22.96 -20.52 -25.45
C GLY A 9 22.52 -20.86 -24.02
N ALA A 10 22.95 -22.01 -23.49
CA ALA A 10 22.66 -22.41 -22.11
C ALA A 10 23.35 -21.49 -21.08
N THR A 11 24.56 -21.01 -21.37
CA THR A 11 25.31 -20.11 -20.48
C THR A 11 24.70 -18.71 -20.46
N ILE A 12 24.25 -18.20 -21.61
CA ILE A 12 23.53 -16.91 -21.70
C ILE A 12 22.19 -17.01 -20.97
N ALA A 13 21.43 -18.09 -21.17
CA ALA A 13 20.17 -18.30 -20.45
C ALA A 13 20.38 -18.38 -18.93
N ALA A 14 21.40 -19.11 -18.47
CA ALA A 14 21.75 -19.17 -17.05
C ALA A 14 22.16 -17.81 -16.48
N ALA A 15 22.95 -17.02 -17.22
CA ALA A 15 23.34 -15.67 -16.82
C ALA A 15 22.15 -14.71 -16.73
N VAL A 16 21.20 -14.79 -17.67
CA VAL A 16 19.95 -14.01 -17.64
C VAL A 16 19.09 -14.42 -16.45
N VAL A 17 18.97 -15.71 -16.15
CA VAL A 17 18.23 -16.20 -14.98
C VAL A 17 18.88 -15.72 -13.68
N VAL A 18 20.21 -15.82 -13.56
CA VAL A 18 20.94 -15.32 -12.39
C VAL A 18 20.78 -13.81 -12.23
N PHE A 19 20.86 -13.04 -13.33
CA PHE A 19 20.68 -11.60 -13.29
C PHE A 19 19.23 -11.22 -12.94
N ALA A 20 18.23 -11.90 -13.50
CA ALA A 20 16.83 -11.68 -13.19
C ALA A 20 16.52 -12.05 -11.73
N ALA A 21 17.07 -13.16 -11.23
CA ALA A 21 16.96 -13.56 -9.83
C ALA A 21 17.65 -12.54 -8.92
N ALA A 22 18.86 -12.09 -9.25
CA ALA A 22 19.56 -11.05 -8.51
C ALA A 22 18.76 -9.74 -8.50
N PHE A 23 18.22 -9.31 -9.64
CA PHE A 23 17.38 -8.12 -9.74
C PHE A 23 16.08 -8.25 -8.93
N ALA A 24 15.45 -9.42 -8.95
CA ALA A 24 14.20 -9.67 -8.24
C ALA A 24 14.40 -9.76 -6.72
N LEU A 25 15.54 -10.29 -6.27
CA LEU A 25 15.85 -10.54 -4.86
C LEU A 25 16.65 -9.41 -4.20
N THR A 26 17.37 -8.60 -4.97
CA THR A 26 18.17 -7.49 -4.44
C THR A 26 17.26 -6.30 -4.20
N PRO A 27 17.15 -5.82 -2.94
CA PRO A 27 16.35 -4.64 -2.66
C PRO A 27 17.00 -3.36 -3.21
N PRO A 28 16.21 -2.31 -3.49
CA PRO A 28 16.73 -0.99 -3.82
C PRO A 28 17.78 -0.51 -2.81
N ARG A 29 18.80 0.19 -3.29
CA ARG A 29 19.80 0.85 -2.42
C ARG A 29 19.16 2.05 -1.72
N GLY A 30 19.57 2.31 -0.48
CA GLY A 30 19.10 3.43 0.33
C GLY A 30 18.56 3.00 1.69
N PRO A 31 18.20 3.96 2.57
CA PRO A 31 17.57 3.67 3.84
C PRO A 31 16.19 3.03 3.61
N ARG A 32 15.87 2.00 4.39
CA ARG A 32 14.55 1.34 4.37
C ARG A 32 13.63 2.08 5.33
N SER A 33 12.97 3.14 4.84
CA SER A 33 12.10 3.97 5.67
C SER A 33 10.81 4.31 4.95
N MET A 34 9.67 3.95 5.56
CA MET A 34 8.35 4.38 5.08
C MET A 34 8.14 5.89 5.21
N ARG A 35 8.98 6.60 5.98
CA ARG A 35 8.91 8.06 6.12
C ARG A 35 9.56 8.78 4.94
N GLN A 36 10.21 8.07 4.03
CA GLN A 36 10.83 8.62 2.82
C GLN A 36 10.10 8.08 1.60
N PHE A 37 9.24 8.89 1.00
CA PHE A 37 8.49 8.53 -0.19
C PHE A 37 8.21 9.76 -1.05
N ASP A 38 7.97 9.55 -2.35
CA ASP A 38 7.45 10.60 -3.24
C ASP A 38 5.92 10.67 -3.07
N PRO A 39 5.37 11.77 -2.52
CA PRO A 39 3.95 11.88 -2.23
C PRO A 39 3.09 11.94 -3.49
N ASN A 40 3.61 12.49 -4.59
CA ASN A 40 2.87 12.56 -5.86
C ASN A 40 2.82 11.20 -6.53
N ARG A 41 3.94 10.47 -6.48
CA ARG A 41 4.03 9.11 -7.03
C ARG A 41 3.14 8.13 -6.27
N LEU A 42 3.14 8.21 -4.94
CA LEU A 42 2.28 7.37 -4.11
C LEU A 42 0.79 7.66 -4.36
N ALA A 43 0.43 8.94 -4.50
CA ALA A 43 -0.92 9.34 -4.89
C ALA A 43 -1.35 8.80 -6.27
N ASP A 44 -0.47 8.91 -7.29
CA ASP A 44 -0.75 8.37 -8.64
C ASP A 44 -1.01 6.86 -8.61
N LEU A 45 -0.14 6.12 -7.92
CA LEU A 45 -0.29 4.67 -7.78
C LEU A 45 -1.60 4.32 -7.09
N GLU A 46 -1.97 5.00 -6.00
CA GLU A 46 -3.23 4.74 -5.30
C GLU A 46 -4.46 5.06 -6.15
N VAL A 47 -4.49 6.20 -6.87
CA VAL A 47 -5.58 6.53 -7.80
C VAL A 47 -5.75 5.43 -8.84
N ARG A 48 -4.64 5.01 -9.47
CA ARG A 48 -4.66 3.97 -10.51
C ARG A 48 -5.08 2.61 -9.94
N MET A 49 -4.73 2.31 -8.69
CA MET A 49 -5.20 1.12 -7.99
C MET A 49 -6.71 1.19 -7.76
N TRP A 50 -7.24 2.34 -7.32
CA TRP A 50 -8.68 2.51 -7.15
C TRP A 50 -9.41 2.34 -8.48
N GLN A 51 -8.94 2.96 -9.56
CA GLN A 51 -9.46 2.75 -10.91
C GLN A 51 -9.47 1.27 -11.30
N ALA A 52 -8.33 0.57 -11.15
CA ALA A 52 -8.22 -0.84 -11.48
C ALA A 52 -9.14 -1.72 -10.63
N TYR A 53 -9.28 -1.42 -9.34
CA TYR A 53 -10.17 -2.14 -8.42
C TYR A 53 -11.65 -2.00 -8.82
N TYR A 54 -12.12 -0.79 -9.14
CA TYR A 54 -13.52 -0.57 -9.57
C TYR A 54 -13.79 -1.09 -10.97
N SER A 55 -12.82 -1.01 -11.88
CA SER A 55 -12.89 -1.62 -13.22
C SER A 55 -12.68 -3.14 -13.22
N LYS A 56 -12.45 -3.76 -12.06
CA LYS A 56 -12.19 -5.21 -11.90
C LYS A 56 -10.96 -5.71 -12.68
N GLU A 57 -9.99 -4.84 -12.93
CA GLU A 57 -8.73 -5.13 -13.62
C GLU A 57 -7.71 -5.77 -12.66
N LYS A 58 -7.95 -7.03 -12.27
CA LYS A 58 -7.17 -7.74 -11.22
C LYS A 58 -5.67 -7.77 -11.47
N VAL A 59 -5.23 -8.04 -12.71
CA VAL A 59 -3.80 -8.12 -13.07
C VAL A 59 -3.14 -6.75 -12.94
N ARG A 60 -3.79 -5.70 -13.44
CA ARG A 60 -3.29 -4.33 -13.32
C ARG A 60 -3.24 -3.89 -11.87
N LEU A 61 -4.29 -4.17 -11.08
CA LEU A 61 -4.33 -3.88 -9.66
C LEU A 61 -3.16 -4.53 -8.92
N PHE A 62 -2.91 -5.81 -9.18
CA PHE A 62 -1.78 -6.53 -8.58
C PHE A 62 -0.45 -5.90 -8.97
N ALA A 63 -0.21 -5.61 -10.26
CA ALA A 63 1.03 -4.98 -10.72
C ALA A 63 1.26 -3.59 -10.08
N LEU A 64 0.20 -2.80 -9.93
CA LEU A 64 0.27 -1.50 -9.27
C LEU A 64 0.59 -1.63 -7.78
N LEU A 65 -0.03 -2.61 -7.09
CA LEU A 65 0.25 -2.88 -5.68
C LEU A 65 1.69 -3.34 -5.47
N VAL A 66 2.22 -4.22 -6.32
CA VAL A 66 3.64 -4.62 -6.29
C VAL A 66 4.55 -3.40 -6.46
N THR A 67 4.23 -2.52 -7.41
CA THR A 67 5.00 -1.29 -7.67
C THR A 67 4.97 -0.37 -6.46
N MET A 68 3.80 -0.15 -5.86
CA MET A 68 3.64 0.67 -4.65
C MET A 68 4.45 0.12 -3.48
N LEU A 69 4.39 -1.18 -3.23
CA LEU A 69 5.15 -1.80 -2.14
C LEU A 69 6.66 -1.75 -2.38
N HIS A 70 7.10 -1.95 -3.62
CA HIS A 70 8.50 -1.80 -4.00
C HIS A 70 9.01 -0.37 -3.76
N GLU A 71 8.24 0.64 -4.19
CA GLU A 71 8.62 2.06 -4.08
C GLU A 71 8.50 2.58 -2.63
N GLN A 72 7.44 2.25 -1.90
CA GLN A 72 7.19 2.79 -0.55
C GLN A 72 7.99 2.09 0.55
N TYR A 73 8.14 0.76 0.48
CA TYR A 73 8.83 -0.03 1.52
C TYR A 73 10.27 -0.36 1.14
N HIS A 74 10.71 0.03 -0.06
CA HIS A 74 12.00 -0.37 -0.62
C HIS A 74 12.19 -1.90 -0.58
N TYR A 75 11.10 -2.65 -0.81
CA TYR A 75 11.14 -4.09 -0.91
C TYR A 75 11.92 -4.54 -2.15
N SER A 76 12.51 -5.74 -2.12
CA SER A 76 12.86 -6.42 -3.37
C SER A 76 11.58 -6.69 -4.18
N TRP A 77 11.67 -6.85 -5.50
CA TRP A 77 10.49 -7.19 -6.32
C TRP A 77 9.84 -8.50 -5.87
N ALA A 78 10.63 -9.48 -5.43
CA ALA A 78 10.13 -10.74 -4.91
C ALA A 78 9.36 -10.55 -3.59
N THR A 79 9.90 -9.76 -2.66
CA THR A 79 9.21 -9.42 -1.41
C THR A 79 7.92 -8.65 -1.70
N ALA A 80 7.97 -7.64 -2.58
CA ALA A 80 6.81 -6.85 -2.97
C ALA A 80 5.71 -7.72 -3.61
N ALA A 81 6.06 -8.68 -4.47
CA ALA A 81 5.11 -9.62 -5.06
C ALA A 81 4.43 -10.53 -4.03
N ARG A 82 5.20 -11.03 -3.05
CA ARG A 82 4.67 -11.85 -1.95
C ARG A 82 3.73 -11.06 -1.05
N GLU A 83 4.11 -9.85 -0.65
CA GLU A 83 3.25 -9.00 0.19
C GLU A 83 2.00 -8.53 -0.57
N ALA A 84 2.15 -8.18 -1.85
CA ALA A 84 1.02 -7.83 -2.72
C ALA A 84 0.02 -8.98 -2.81
N PHE A 85 0.47 -10.24 -2.81
CA PHE A 85 -0.42 -11.40 -2.82
C PHE A 85 -1.28 -11.47 -1.55
N HIS A 86 -0.68 -11.30 -0.37
CA HIS A 86 -1.41 -11.27 0.90
C HIS A 86 -2.44 -10.12 0.94
N LEU A 87 -2.02 -8.91 0.58
CA LEU A 87 -2.90 -7.74 0.57
C LEU A 87 -4.01 -7.84 -0.48
N ALA A 88 -3.71 -8.35 -1.68
CA ALA A 88 -4.72 -8.57 -2.72
C ALA A 88 -5.74 -9.64 -2.29
N ARG A 89 -5.29 -10.71 -1.63
CA ARG A 89 -6.18 -11.74 -1.08
C ARG A 89 -7.07 -11.18 0.03
N ALA A 90 -6.53 -10.38 0.94
CA ALA A 90 -7.30 -9.69 1.98
C ALA A 90 -8.36 -8.76 1.36
N ALA A 91 -7.98 -7.93 0.40
CA ALA A 91 -8.89 -6.99 -0.24
C ALA A 91 -10.00 -7.69 -1.05
N ALA A 92 -9.66 -8.76 -1.78
CA ALA A 92 -10.64 -9.56 -2.51
C ALA A 92 -11.63 -10.25 -1.56
N THR A 93 -11.11 -10.90 -0.50
CA THR A 93 -11.92 -11.56 0.53
C THR A 93 -12.84 -10.54 1.20
N PHE A 94 -12.31 -9.39 1.62
CA PHE A 94 -13.09 -8.30 2.17
C PHE A 94 -14.19 -7.85 1.20
N GLY A 95 -13.85 -7.69 -0.09
CA GLY A 95 -14.76 -7.41 -1.21
C GLY A 95 -16.06 -8.23 -1.19
N ASP A 96 -15.93 -9.53 -0.97
CA ASP A 96 -17.03 -10.49 -1.05
C ASP A 96 -17.84 -10.62 0.24
N LEU A 97 -17.26 -10.23 1.39
CA LEU A 97 -17.93 -10.32 2.69
C LEU A 97 -19.09 -9.33 2.87
N ARG A 98 -20.02 -9.70 3.75
CA ARG A 98 -21.12 -8.85 4.26
C ARG A 98 -21.11 -8.70 5.79
N GLY A 99 -20.21 -9.40 6.47
CA GLY A 99 -19.99 -9.42 7.91
C GLY A 99 -18.82 -10.36 8.25
N ASN A 100 -18.48 -10.52 9.53
CA ASN A 100 -17.32 -11.31 10.00
C ASN A 100 -16.01 -10.90 9.27
N TYR A 101 -15.72 -9.61 9.30
CA TYR A 101 -14.60 -9.02 8.56
C TYR A 101 -13.24 -9.46 9.11
N GLU A 102 -13.19 -9.95 10.34
CA GLU A 102 -12.02 -10.42 11.07
C GLU A 102 -11.29 -11.56 10.33
N ILE A 103 -11.96 -12.26 9.42
CA ILE A 103 -11.35 -13.30 8.58
C ILE A 103 -10.20 -12.79 7.69
N VAL A 104 -10.13 -11.48 7.41
CA VAL A 104 -9.01 -10.91 6.63
C VAL A 104 -7.80 -10.53 7.48
N LEU A 105 -7.95 -10.49 8.82
CA LEU A 105 -6.87 -10.09 9.73
C LEU A 105 -5.60 -10.93 9.55
N PRO A 106 -5.63 -12.28 9.38
CA PRO A 106 -4.40 -13.05 9.23
C PRO A 106 -3.54 -12.61 8.05
N ASP A 107 -4.14 -12.17 6.94
CA ASP A 107 -3.40 -11.67 5.78
C ASP A 107 -2.80 -10.28 6.02
N LEU A 108 -3.56 -9.38 6.66
CA LEU A 108 -3.08 -8.06 7.03
C LEU A 108 -1.95 -8.15 8.06
N GLU A 109 -2.12 -8.98 9.09
CA GLU A 109 -1.11 -9.22 10.13
C GLU A 109 0.19 -9.78 9.53
N ALA A 110 0.11 -10.71 8.57
CA ALA A 110 1.27 -11.23 7.85
C ALA A 110 2.00 -10.14 7.06
N ALA A 111 1.26 -9.28 6.35
CA ALA A 111 1.83 -8.19 5.58
C ALA A 111 2.57 -7.18 6.47
N TYR A 112 1.94 -6.77 7.58
CA TYR A 112 2.56 -5.84 8.54
C TYR A 112 3.71 -6.50 9.33
N ALA A 113 3.68 -7.81 9.56
CA ALA A 113 4.80 -8.52 10.18
C ALA A 113 6.03 -8.51 9.29
N THR A 114 5.86 -8.74 7.98
CA THR A 114 6.96 -8.55 7.01
C THR A 114 7.46 -7.11 7.03
N ALA A 115 6.55 -6.12 6.99
CA ALA A 115 6.93 -4.71 6.99
C ALA A 115 7.77 -4.34 8.21
N ARG A 116 7.30 -4.71 9.41
CA ARG A 116 8.02 -4.48 10.66
C ARG A 116 9.44 -5.05 10.61
N ALA A 117 9.56 -6.31 10.23
CA ALA A 117 10.86 -6.99 10.15
C ALA A 117 11.78 -6.35 9.10
N TRP A 118 11.24 -5.96 7.95
CA TRP A 118 12.01 -5.38 6.85
C TRP A 118 12.55 -3.98 7.15
N LEU A 119 11.73 -3.18 7.82
CA LEU A 119 12.01 -1.78 8.16
C LEU A 119 12.71 -1.62 9.51
N ASN A 120 12.79 -2.70 10.30
CA ASN A 120 13.21 -2.66 11.70
C ASN A 120 12.38 -1.65 12.53
N ALA A 121 11.06 -1.66 12.32
CA ALA A 121 10.12 -0.74 12.96
C ALA A 121 9.66 -1.23 14.34
N GLY A 122 9.20 -0.30 15.19
CA GLY A 122 8.77 -0.58 16.56
C GLY A 122 7.28 -0.91 16.71
N PHE A 123 6.46 -0.64 15.69
CA PHE A 123 5.01 -0.86 15.75
C PHE A 123 4.62 -2.34 15.94
N ASP A 124 3.42 -2.59 16.48
CA ASP A 124 2.81 -3.91 16.57
C ASP A 124 2.00 -4.22 15.29
N PRO A 125 2.36 -5.26 14.49
CA PRO A 125 1.67 -5.60 13.26
C PRO A 125 0.17 -5.86 13.45
N ARG A 126 -0.20 -6.45 14.59
CA ARG A 126 -1.59 -6.78 14.91
C ARG A 126 -2.43 -5.55 15.16
N SER A 127 -1.86 -4.57 15.86
CA SER A 127 -2.52 -3.30 16.12
C SER A 127 -2.74 -2.50 14.83
N VAL A 128 -1.74 -2.45 13.93
CA VAL A 128 -1.90 -1.78 12.63
C VAL A 128 -2.95 -2.48 11.76
N ALA A 129 -2.89 -3.82 11.64
CA ALA A 129 -3.87 -4.60 10.86
C ALA A 129 -5.32 -4.37 11.31
N ARG A 130 -5.54 -4.29 12.63
CA ARG A 130 -6.87 -4.00 13.19
C ARG A 130 -7.30 -2.56 12.93
N ALA A 131 -6.39 -1.60 13.03
CA ALA A 131 -6.68 -0.20 12.72
C ALA A 131 -7.06 -0.02 11.24
N GLU A 132 -6.33 -0.69 10.34
CA GLU A 132 -6.65 -0.70 8.91
C GLU A 132 -8.04 -1.30 8.65
N LEU A 133 -8.31 -2.50 9.20
CA LEU A 133 -9.61 -3.14 9.06
C LEU A 133 -10.75 -2.28 9.61
N SER A 134 -10.51 -1.54 10.70
CA SER A 134 -11.54 -0.70 11.33
C SER A 134 -12.08 0.36 10.38
N TRP A 135 -11.22 1.05 9.62
CA TRP A 135 -11.70 2.04 8.65
C TRP A 135 -12.27 1.38 7.39
N TRP A 136 -11.78 0.21 6.97
CA TRP A 136 -12.39 -0.57 5.89
C TRP A 136 -13.86 -0.88 6.20
N VAL A 137 -14.12 -1.33 7.42
CA VAL A 137 -15.45 -1.66 7.92
C VAL A 137 -16.31 -0.40 8.06
N ALA A 138 -15.78 0.68 8.66
CA ALA A 138 -16.52 1.93 8.82
C ALA A 138 -17.00 2.51 7.48
N ARG A 139 -16.22 2.39 6.40
CA ARG A 139 -16.63 2.82 5.05
C ARG A 139 -17.84 2.05 4.51
N ARG A 140 -18.09 0.83 4.98
CA ARG A 140 -19.22 0.00 4.52
C ARG A 140 -20.47 0.15 5.36
N ILE A 141 -20.34 0.43 6.64
CA ILE A 141 -21.48 0.48 7.55
C ILE A 141 -22.19 1.85 7.39
N PRO A 142 -23.47 1.87 6.98
CA PRO A 142 -24.24 3.11 6.92
C PRO A 142 -24.25 3.82 8.28
N GLY A 143 -24.00 5.14 8.26
CA GLY A 143 -23.90 5.94 9.48
C GLY A 143 -22.51 5.96 10.13
N GLN A 144 -21.58 5.11 9.68
CA GLN A 144 -20.17 5.16 10.10
C GLN A 144 -19.22 5.62 8.98
N ASN A 145 -19.75 5.79 7.77
CA ASN A 145 -18.99 6.06 6.54
C ASN A 145 -18.74 7.55 6.27
N SER A 146 -18.92 8.43 7.27
CA SER A 146 -18.59 9.85 7.09
C SER A 146 -17.06 10.04 6.93
N PRO A 147 -16.62 11.01 6.11
CA PRO A 147 -15.19 11.30 5.94
C PRO A 147 -14.47 11.57 7.26
N GLU A 148 -15.12 12.22 8.22
CA GLU A 148 -14.55 12.57 9.52
C GLU A 148 -14.33 11.33 10.38
N ARG A 149 -15.30 10.41 10.38
CA ARG A 149 -15.19 9.15 11.14
C ARG A 149 -14.14 8.24 10.53
N VAL A 150 -14.17 8.06 9.21
CA VAL A 150 -13.20 7.24 8.48
C VAL A 150 -11.79 7.84 8.60
N GLY A 151 -11.66 9.17 8.47
CA GLY A 151 -10.39 9.88 8.63
C GLY A 151 -9.81 9.76 10.03
N SER A 152 -10.66 9.78 11.07
CA SER A 152 -10.23 9.51 12.44
C SER A 152 -9.63 8.11 12.60
N LEU A 153 -10.23 7.09 11.99
CA LEU A 153 -9.74 5.70 12.05
C LEU A 153 -8.47 5.52 11.21
N MET A 154 -8.38 6.14 10.03
CA MET A 154 -7.15 6.19 9.24
C MET A 154 -6.01 6.90 9.99
N ALA A 155 -6.31 7.95 10.77
CA ALA A 155 -5.31 8.64 11.58
C ALA A 155 -4.76 7.75 12.70
N GLU A 156 -5.58 6.84 13.25
CA GLU A 156 -5.14 5.83 14.22
C GLU A 156 -4.20 4.81 13.57
N GLU A 157 -4.54 4.32 12.37
CA GLU A 157 -3.64 3.46 11.58
C GLU A 157 -2.31 4.17 11.28
N TYR A 158 -2.35 5.42 10.81
CA TYR A 158 -1.15 6.19 10.49
C TYR A 158 -0.28 6.44 11.73
N ALA A 159 -0.90 6.77 12.86
CA ALA A 159 -0.16 6.97 14.11
C ALA A 159 0.60 5.72 14.54
N LEU A 160 -0.03 4.54 14.41
CA LEU A 160 0.61 3.27 14.72
C LEU A 160 1.70 2.93 13.70
N LEU A 161 1.38 2.98 12.40
CA LEU A 161 2.29 2.57 11.32
C LEU A 161 3.54 3.44 11.23
N TYR A 162 3.37 4.75 11.38
CA TYR A 162 4.47 5.72 11.32
C TYR A 162 5.06 6.05 12.69
N GLU A 163 4.59 5.41 13.77
CA GLU A 163 5.09 5.59 15.14
C GLU A 163 5.08 7.07 15.56
N THR A 164 3.96 7.75 15.32
CA THR A 164 3.78 9.19 15.58
C THR A 164 2.43 9.46 16.26
N SER A 165 2.09 10.72 16.51
CA SER A 165 0.80 11.05 17.15
C SER A 165 -0.33 11.18 16.14
N ARG A 166 -1.53 10.72 16.54
CA ARG A 166 -2.77 10.87 15.74
C ARG A 166 -3.02 12.31 15.31
N ALA A 167 -2.71 13.29 16.17
CA ALA A 167 -2.91 14.71 15.89
C ALA A 167 -2.09 15.19 14.69
N ARG A 168 -0.84 14.70 14.53
CA ARG A 168 0.04 15.11 13.43
C ARG A 168 -0.41 14.60 12.07
N VAL A 169 -1.01 13.41 12.04
CA VAL A 169 -1.42 12.73 10.80
C VAL A 169 -2.92 12.88 10.50
N ALA A 170 -3.65 13.61 11.35
CA ALA A 170 -5.11 13.77 11.24
C ALA A 170 -5.53 14.44 9.93
N THR A 171 -4.82 15.49 9.51
CA THR A 171 -5.13 16.23 8.27
C THR A 171 -4.93 15.33 7.05
N ALA A 172 -3.76 14.69 6.91
CA ALA A 172 -3.50 13.71 5.86
C ALA A 172 -4.57 12.61 5.81
N ALA A 173 -4.91 12.02 6.95
CA ALA A 173 -5.92 10.95 7.04
C ALA A 173 -7.32 11.44 6.62
N LEU A 174 -7.73 12.63 7.04
CA LEU A 174 -9.00 13.24 6.65
C LEU A 174 -9.06 13.48 5.13
N LEU A 175 -8.00 14.00 4.53
CA LEU A 175 -7.93 14.24 3.07
C LEU A 175 -8.10 12.94 2.28
N ARG A 176 -7.47 11.84 2.72
CA ARG A 176 -7.62 10.52 2.09
C ARG A 176 -9.04 9.97 2.26
N ALA A 177 -9.64 10.16 3.43
CA ALA A 177 -11.03 9.77 3.68
C ALA A 177 -12.03 10.57 2.81
N GLN A 178 -11.80 11.88 2.63
CA GLN A 178 -12.59 12.73 1.73
C GLN A 178 -12.46 12.29 0.27
N ALA A 179 -11.27 11.90 -0.17
CA ALA A 179 -11.06 11.31 -1.50
C ALA A 179 -11.89 10.02 -1.67
N GLY A 180 -11.87 9.14 -0.66
CA GLY A 180 -12.68 7.92 -0.65
C GLY A 180 -14.18 8.20 -0.72
N ALA A 181 -14.67 9.15 0.07
CA ALA A 181 -16.08 9.56 0.09
C ALA A 181 -16.51 10.22 -1.23
N MET A 182 -15.66 11.05 -1.85
CA MET A 182 -15.92 11.63 -3.17
C MET A 182 -16.10 10.54 -4.23
N ARG A 183 -15.25 9.52 -4.19
CA ARG A 183 -15.34 8.36 -5.09
C ARG A 183 -16.58 7.50 -4.81
N ASP A 184 -17.00 7.36 -3.56
CA ASP A 184 -18.25 6.66 -3.20
C ASP A 184 -19.50 7.45 -3.64
N ALA A 185 -19.51 8.78 -3.47
CA ALA A 185 -20.65 9.64 -3.81
C ALA A 185 -20.93 9.71 -5.32
N LYS A 186 -19.89 9.64 -6.15
CA LYS A 186 -19.99 9.67 -7.62
C LYS A 186 -19.59 8.35 -8.25
N ALA A 187 -19.98 7.21 -7.66
CA ALA A 187 -19.52 5.89 -8.07
C ALA A 187 -19.69 5.57 -9.58
N ALA A 188 -20.73 6.11 -10.23
CA ALA A 188 -20.96 5.91 -11.66
C ALA A 188 -20.00 6.70 -12.55
N HIS A 189 -19.62 7.92 -12.15
CA HIS A 189 -18.71 8.81 -12.89
C HIS A 189 -17.77 9.53 -11.92
N PRO A 190 -16.79 8.83 -11.33
CA PRO A 190 -15.88 9.44 -10.37
C PRO A 190 -15.01 10.51 -11.04
N ASP A 191 -14.83 11.65 -10.38
CA ASP A 191 -13.88 12.68 -10.79
C ASP A 191 -12.48 12.28 -10.33
N TRP A 192 -11.81 11.47 -11.15
CA TRP A 192 -10.49 10.93 -10.82
C TRP A 192 -9.42 12.02 -10.63
N ASP A 193 -9.55 13.16 -11.32
CA ASP A 193 -8.61 14.26 -11.17
C ASP A 193 -8.78 14.96 -9.82
N ALA A 194 -10.02 15.20 -9.39
CA ALA A 194 -10.30 15.76 -8.07
C ALA A 194 -9.88 14.80 -6.94
N ILE A 195 -10.17 13.50 -7.09
CA ILE A 195 -9.73 12.45 -6.17
C ILE A 195 -8.20 12.44 -6.08
N GLY A 196 -7.51 12.49 -7.22
CA GLY A 196 -6.05 12.49 -7.28
C GLY A 196 -5.44 13.71 -6.61
N ARG A 197 -6.02 14.91 -6.79
CA ARG A 197 -5.56 16.12 -6.08
C ARG A 197 -5.69 15.99 -4.56
N LEU A 198 -6.79 15.41 -4.06
CA LEU A 198 -6.95 15.17 -2.61
C LEU A 198 -5.93 14.16 -2.08
N LEU A 199 -5.66 13.09 -2.82
CA LEU A 199 -4.63 12.11 -2.44
C LEU A 199 -3.23 12.71 -2.47
N GLN A 200 -2.89 13.53 -3.48
CA GLN A 200 -1.61 14.26 -3.52
C GLN A 200 -1.47 15.18 -2.31
N GLN A 201 -2.53 15.91 -1.95
CA GLN A 201 -2.51 16.79 -0.78
C GLN A 201 -2.36 15.98 0.52
N SER A 202 -3.06 14.86 0.64
CA SER A 202 -2.97 13.93 1.78
C SER A 202 -1.53 13.44 1.98
N TYR A 203 -0.88 12.96 0.93
CA TYR A 203 0.47 12.41 1.02
C TYR A 203 1.55 13.49 1.23
N ARG A 204 1.36 14.69 0.68
CA ARG A 204 2.26 15.83 0.96
C ARG A 204 2.17 16.27 2.42
N ASP A 205 0.95 16.38 2.96
CA ASP A 205 0.72 16.69 4.37
C ASP A 205 1.34 15.62 5.27
N LEU A 206 1.14 14.33 4.94
CA LEU A 206 1.75 13.22 5.66
C LEU A 206 3.27 13.32 5.69
N LEU A 207 3.91 13.53 4.53
CA LEU A 207 5.37 13.64 4.45
C LEU A 207 5.90 14.81 5.29
N LEU A 208 5.24 15.97 5.22
CA LEU A 208 5.59 17.14 6.03
C LEU A 208 5.49 16.82 7.53
N SER A 209 4.36 16.25 7.96
CA SER A 209 4.11 15.87 9.36
C SER A 209 5.12 14.85 9.90
N LEU A 210 5.66 13.96 9.06
CA LEU A 210 6.69 12.99 9.47
C LEU A 210 8.10 13.59 9.48
N SER A 211 8.36 14.59 8.64
CA SER A 211 9.69 15.21 8.51
C SER A 211 10.06 16.06 9.74
N PHE A 212 9.08 16.75 10.35
CA PHE A 212 9.29 17.58 11.55
C PHE A 212 9.64 16.78 12.82
N GLU A 213 9.59 15.44 12.79
CA GLU A 213 9.96 14.59 13.93
C GLU A 213 11.47 14.32 13.97
N ASN A 214 12.15 14.35 12.81
CA ASN A 214 13.60 14.12 12.73
C ASN A 214 14.45 15.38 13.03
N ALA A 215 13.80 16.53 13.28
CA ALA A 215 14.45 17.81 13.50
C ALA A 215 14.41 18.29 14.97
N ASN A 216 13.74 17.54 15.85
CA ASN A 216 13.67 17.75 17.30
C ASN A 216 14.25 16.54 18.05
#